data_AF-A0ABD0Q946-F1
#
_entry.id   AF-A0ABD0Q946-F1
#
_cell.length_a   1.000
_cell.length_b   1.000
_cell.length_c   1.000
_cell.angle_alpha   90.00
_cell.angle_beta   90.00
_cell.angle_gamma   90.00
#
_symmetry.space_group_name_H-M   'P 1'
#
loop_
_entity.id
_entity.type
_entity.pdbx_description
1 polymer ?
#
loop_
_entity_poly.entity_id
_entity_poly.type
_entity_poly.pdbx_seq_one_letter_code
_entity_poly.pdbx_strand_id
1 'polypeptide(L)'
;CCAVAFIEKLDAQSLNLSPEDFERYMSGQASPRRQDDPAAWPQNSSRVNPALSQIHHNLKLLSNLDKRQQQVIEGAQNLQTELAEWQDSVAREVQEILERYPLEIKPRGSAIDAENVENDRLPPPLQPQVFAG
;
A
#
# COMPACT_ATOMS: atom_id res chain seq x y z
N CYS A 1 -39.18 -9.13 40.30
CA CYS A 1 -39.16 -7.79 39.66
C CYS A 1 -38.03 -6.94 40.25
N CYS A 2 -36.76 -7.31 40.02
CA CYS A 2 -35.62 -6.65 40.69
C CYS A 2 -35.19 -5.36 40.00
N ALA A 3 -35.33 -5.28 38.67
CA ALA A 3 -34.98 -4.09 37.91
C ALA A 3 -35.86 -2.87 38.25
N VAL A 4 -37.16 -3.08 38.50
CA VAL A 4 -38.10 -1.99 38.83
C VAL A 4 -37.75 -1.37 40.20
N ALA A 5 -37.52 -2.21 41.21
CA ALA A 5 -37.13 -1.74 42.54
C ALA A 5 -35.75 -1.07 42.57
N PHE A 6 -34.86 -1.45 41.64
CA PHE A 6 -33.56 -0.79 41.47
C PHE A 6 -33.72 0.60 40.83
N ILE A 7 -34.56 0.75 39.81
CA ILE A 7 -34.85 2.04 39.18
C ILE A 7 -35.51 3.00 40.18
N GLU A 8 -36.41 2.52 41.04
CA GLU A 8 -37.05 3.33 42.09
C GLU A 8 -36.07 3.84 43.15
N LYS A 9 -34.96 3.12 43.38
CA LYS A 9 -33.93 3.44 44.39
C LYS A 9 -32.60 3.85 43.76
N LEU A 10 -32.62 4.31 42.51
CA LEU A 10 -31.43 4.70 41.78
C LEU A 10 -30.77 5.90 42.45
N ASP A 11 -29.46 5.85 42.63
CA ASP A 11 -28.67 6.93 43.21
C ASP A 11 -27.49 7.34 42.30
N ALA A 12 -26.85 8.46 42.63
CA ALA A 12 -25.73 9.00 41.87
C ALA A 12 -24.56 8.02 41.78
N GLN A 13 -24.27 7.30 42.87
CA GLN A 13 -23.16 6.36 42.95
C GLN A 13 -23.39 5.13 42.07
N SER A 14 -24.62 4.63 41.97
CA SER A 14 -24.99 3.53 41.08
C SER A 14 -24.71 3.84 39.61
N LEU A 15 -24.70 5.12 39.22
CA LEU A 15 -24.44 5.60 37.87
C LEU A 15 -23.03 6.19 37.69
N ASN A 16 -22.18 6.13 38.73
CA ASN A 16 -20.86 6.77 38.75
C ASN A 16 -20.91 8.28 38.42
N LEU A 17 -21.91 8.97 38.97
CA LEU A 17 -22.13 10.40 38.81
C LEU A 17 -21.90 11.13 40.14
N SER A 18 -21.59 12.43 40.05
CA SER A 18 -21.67 13.32 41.20
C SER A 18 -23.14 13.50 41.63
N PRO A 19 -23.43 13.76 42.91
CA PRO A 19 -24.79 14.05 43.37
C PRO A 19 -25.44 15.22 42.61
N GLU A 20 -24.63 16.25 42.32
CA GLU A 20 -25.06 17.43 41.57
C GLU A 20 -25.48 17.09 40.14
N ASP A 21 -24.72 16.25 39.43
CA ASP A 21 -25.06 15.84 38.07
C ASP A 21 -26.29 14.93 38.05
N PHE A 22 -26.38 14.01 39.00
CA PHE A 22 -27.54 13.13 39.15
C PHE A 22 -28.82 13.94 39.35
N GLU A 23 -28.82 14.92 40.26
CA GLU A 23 -29.97 15.81 40.47
C GLU A 23 -30.30 16.64 39.23
N ARG A 24 -29.30 17.13 38.49
CA ARG A 24 -29.54 17.85 37.22
C ARG A 24 -30.22 16.97 36.17
N TYR A 25 -29.87 15.68 36.09
CA TYR A 25 -30.54 14.74 35.18
C TYR A 25 -31.95 14.39 35.67
N MET A 26 -32.14 14.13 36.96
CA MET A 26 -33.44 13.76 37.55
C MET A 26 -34.43 14.93 37.57
N SER A 27 -33.95 16.17 37.73
CA SER A 27 -34.76 17.41 37.63
C SER A 27 -35.07 17.83 36.20
N GLY A 28 -34.51 17.13 35.20
CA GLY A 28 -34.71 17.44 33.79
C GLY A 28 -33.89 18.61 33.26
N GLN A 29 -33.09 19.29 34.09
CA GLN A 29 -32.23 20.41 33.66
C GLN A 29 -31.11 19.99 32.70
N ALA A 30 -30.62 18.75 32.83
CA ALA A 30 -29.65 18.13 31.93
C ALA A 30 -30.27 17.09 30.99
N SER A 31 -31.60 16.94 31.00
CA SER A 31 -32.29 16.03 30.09
C SER A 31 -32.05 16.47 28.64
N PRO A 32 -31.73 15.56 27.71
CA PRO A 32 -31.68 15.87 26.28
C PRO A 32 -33.10 16.30 25.83
N ARG A 33 -33.39 17.60 25.88
CA ARG A 33 -34.64 18.17 25.39
C ARG A 33 -34.78 17.72 23.95
N ARG A 34 -35.86 16.98 23.64
CA ARG A 34 -36.23 16.66 22.25
C ARG A 34 -36.28 17.98 21.49
N GLN A 35 -35.71 17.99 20.29
CA GLN A 35 -35.49 19.16 19.43
C GLN A 35 -36.80 19.76 18.87
N ASP A 36 -37.88 19.80 19.65
CA ASP A 36 -39.21 20.23 19.18
C ASP A 36 -39.63 21.61 19.70
N ASP A 37 -38.75 22.34 20.40
CA ASP A 37 -39.04 23.71 20.88
C ASP A 37 -38.19 24.75 20.12
N PRO A 38 -38.77 25.46 19.12
CA PRO A 38 -38.05 26.45 18.32
C PRO A 38 -37.76 27.78 19.06
N ALA A 39 -38.28 27.98 20.27
CA ALA A 39 -38.24 29.28 20.96
C ALA A 39 -37.19 29.41 22.09
N ALA A 40 -36.41 28.38 22.40
CA ALA A 40 -35.45 28.41 23.52
C ALA A 40 -34.00 28.29 23.05
N TRP A 41 -33.53 29.30 22.32
CA TRP A 41 -32.10 29.51 22.10
C TRP A 41 -31.55 30.57 23.07
N PRO A 42 -30.97 30.20 24.22
CA PRO A 42 -29.84 30.94 24.72
C PRO A 42 -28.61 30.48 23.95
N GLN A 43 -27.94 31.45 23.34
CA GLN A 43 -26.59 31.39 22.82
C GLN A 43 -25.64 30.69 23.81
N ASN A 44 -25.47 29.38 23.67
CA ASN A 44 -24.30 28.70 24.20
C ASN A 44 -23.93 27.58 23.23
N SER A 45 -23.13 27.98 22.24
CA SER A 45 -22.46 27.17 21.23
C SER A 45 -21.45 26.20 21.85
N SER A 46 -21.90 25.26 22.69
CA SER A 46 -21.01 24.21 23.23
C SER A 46 -21.74 23.00 23.82
N ARG A 47 -22.73 22.45 23.11
CA ARG A 47 -23.20 21.06 23.35
C ARG A 47 -23.50 20.35 22.04
N VAL A 48 -22.52 20.33 21.12
CA VAL A 48 -22.51 19.30 20.08
C VAL A 48 -22.27 17.98 20.83
N ASN A 49 -23.23 17.05 20.75
CA ASN A 49 -23.12 15.75 21.40
C ASN A 49 -21.74 15.13 21.05
N PRO A 50 -20.92 14.72 22.03
CA PRO A 50 -19.59 14.16 21.79
C PRO A 50 -19.58 13.04 20.75
N ALA A 51 -20.65 12.24 20.66
CA ALA A 51 -20.81 11.21 19.66
C ALA A 51 -20.90 11.77 18.23
N LEU A 52 -21.60 12.90 18.03
CA LEU A 52 -21.71 13.55 16.73
C LEU A 52 -20.37 14.16 16.30
N SER A 53 -19.63 14.76 17.22
CA SER A 53 -18.27 15.26 16.95
C SER A 53 -17.33 14.13 16.55
N GLN A 54 -17.43 12.97 17.22
CA GLN A 54 -16.65 11.79 16.87
C GLN A 54 -17.01 11.23 15.49
N ILE A 55 -18.30 11.16 15.15
CA ILE A 55 -18.76 10.72 13.83
C ILE A 55 -18.23 11.66 12.74
N HIS A 56 -18.32 12.97 12.94
CA HIS A 56 -17.81 13.96 11.97
C HIS A 56 -16.30 13.82 11.78
N HIS A 57 -15.56 13.60 12.87
CA HIS A 57 -14.12 13.33 12.82
C HIS A 57 -13.82 12.06 12.00
N ASN A 58 -14.53 10.97 12.28
CA ASN A 58 -14.37 9.71 11.55
C ASN A 58 -14.68 9.87 10.05
N LEU A 59 -15.74 10.61 9.69
CA LEU A 59 -16.07 10.90 8.29
C LEU A 59 -14.95 11.67 7.59
N LYS A 60 -14.34 12.65 8.27
CA LYS A 60 -13.18 13.38 7.73
C LYS A 60 -11.97 12.46 7.53
N LEU A 61 -11.72 11.55 8.47
CA LEU A 61 -10.66 10.54 8.33
C LEU A 61 -10.92 9.63 7.13
N LEU A 62 -12.14 9.11 6.99
CA LEU A 62 -12.51 8.23 5.87
C LEU A 62 -12.37 8.95 4.52
N SER A 63 -12.82 10.20 4.42
CA SER A 63 -12.65 11.00 3.19
C SER A 63 -11.17 11.23 2.85
N ASN A 64 -10.31 11.46 3.85
CA ASN A 64 -8.88 11.60 3.61
C ASN A 64 -8.22 10.27 3.21
N LEU A 65 -8.65 9.15 3.79
CA LEU A 65 -8.16 7.83 3.42
C LEU A 65 -8.54 7.48 1.98
N ASP A 66 -9.78 7.74 1.59
CA ASP A 66 -10.28 7.52 0.23
C ASP A 66 -9.45 8.29 -0.81
N LYS A 67 -9.20 9.59 -0.56
CA LYS A 67 -8.32 10.40 -1.41
C LYS A 67 -6.91 9.84 -1.53
N ARG A 68 -6.31 9.40 -0.43
CA ARG A 68 -4.96 8.82 -0.42
C ARG A 68 -4.94 7.49 -1.17
N GLN A 69 -5.98 6.67 -1.02
CA GLN A 69 -6.10 5.41 -1.74
C GLN A 69 -6.21 5.66 -3.24
N GLN A 70 -7.02 6.63 -3.66
CA GLN A 70 -7.13 7.00 -5.07
C GLN A 70 -5.79 7.45 -5.65
N GLN A 71 -5.05 8.30 -4.93
CA GLN A 71 -3.71 8.75 -5.34
C GLN A 71 -2.71 7.60 -5.47
N VAL A 72 -2.74 6.64 -4.55
CA VAL A 72 -1.85 5.46 -4.61
C VAL A 72 -2.19 4.58 -5.80
N ILE A 73 -3.48 4.35 -6.08
CA ILE A 73 -3.92 3.54 -7.22
C ILE A 73 -3.52 4.21 -8.54
N GLU A 74 -3.78 5.50 -8.67
CA GLU A 74 -3.39 6.29 -9.84
C GLU A 74 -1.87 6.27 -10.04
N GLY A 75 -1.10 6.50 -8.97
CA GLY A 75 0.36 6.42 -9.02
C GLY A 75 0.88 5.04 -9.43
N ALA A 76 0.24 3.96 -8.96
CA ALA A 76 0.61 2.59 -9.36
C ALA A 76 0.30 2.30 -10.83
N GLN A 77 -0.83 2.80 -11.36
CA GLN A 77 -1.20 2.65 -12.77
C GLN A 77 -0.25 3.44 -13.69
N ASN A 78 0.12 4.65 -13.28
CA ASN A 78 1.10 5.46 -14.02
C ASN A 78 2.46 4.76 -14.05
N LEU A 79 2.95 4.30 -12.90
CA LEU A 79 4.22 3.57 -12.81
C LEU A 79 4.21 2.28 -13.65
N GLN A 80 3.09 1.54 -13.67
CA GLN A 80 2.95 0.36 -14.50
C GLN A 80 3.10 0.70 -15.99
N THR A 81 2.53 1.82 -16.42
CA THR A 81 2.59 2.27 -17.81
C THR A 81 4.00 2.73 -18.16
N GLU A 82 4.63 3.54 -17.30
CA GLU A 82 6.02 3.99 -17.45
C GLU A 82 7.02 2.81 -17.53
N LEU A 83 6.83 1.76 -16.72
CA LEU A 83 7.68 0.58 -16.76
C LEU A 83 7.55 -0.21 -18.07
N ALA A 84 6.33 -0.33 -18.60
CA ALA A 84 6.10 -0.99 -19.89
C ALA A 84 6.75 -0.18 -21.03
N GLU A 85 6.55 1.14 -21.05
CA GLU A 85 7.17 2.03 -22.03
C GLU A 85 8.69 2.00 -21.96
N TRP A 86 9.24 2.00 -20.74
CA TRP A 86 10.69 1.90 -20.52
C TRP A 86 11.24 0.56 -21.02
N GLN A 87 10.56 -0.55 -20.73
CA GLN A 87 10.96 -1.87 -21.22
C GLN A 87 11.00 -1.91 -22.76
N ASP A 88 9.98 -1.37 -23.41
CA ASP A 88 9.91 -1.31 -24.88
C ASP A 88 11.00 -0.40 -25.47
N SER A 89 11.29 0.74 -24.82
CA SER A 89 12.36 1.65 -25.23
C SER A 89 13.73 0.98 -25.15
N VAL A 90 14.02 0.32 -24.03
CA VAL A 90 15.29 -0.40 -23.83
C VAL A 90 15.44 -1.52 -24.84
N ALA A 91 14.38 -2.31 -25.08
CA ALA A 91 14.41 -3.39 -26.06
C ALA A 91 14.72 -2.85 -27.48
N ARG A 92 14.11 -1.72 -27.85
CA ARG A 92 14.34 -1.07 -29.14
C ARG A 92 15.76 -0.53 -29.28
N GLU A 93 16.27 0.15 -28.25
CA GLU A 93 17.65 0.69 -28.24
C GLU A 93 18.68 -0.44 -28.33
N VAL A 94 18.48 -1.53 -27.58
CA VAL A 94 19.36 -2.70 -27.63
C VAL A 94 19.36 -3.33 -29.03
N GLN A 95 18.19 -3.50 -29.64
CA GLN A 95 18.07 -4.01 -31.00
C GLN A 95 18.77 -3.09 -32.01
N GLU A 96 18.59 -1.78 -31.91
CA GLU A 96 19.26 -0.80 -32.78
C GLU A 96 20.79 -0.88 -32.65
N ILE A 97 21.31 -1.05 -31.43
CA ILE A 97 22.76 -1.19 -31.18
C ILE A 97 23.28 -2.48 -31.80
N LEU A 98 22.58 -3.60 -31.65
CA LEU A 98 22.96 -4.88 -32.25
C LEU A 98 22.96 -4.82 -33.79
N GLU A 99 22.01 -4.10 -34.39
CA GLU A 99 21.96 -3.89 -35.84
C GLU A 99 23.07 -2.95 -36.33
N ARG A 100 23.38 -1.88 -35.59
CA ARG A 100 24.48 -0.95 -35.92
C ARG A 100 25.86 -1.56 -35.73
N TYR A 101 26.02 -2.43 -34.74
CA TYR A 101 27.28 -3.08 -34.39
C TYR A 101 27.09 -4.59 -34.27
N PRO A 102 27.06 -5.31 -35.41
CA PRO A 102 26.89 -6.76 -35.39
C PRO A 102 28.06 -7.40 -34.64
N LEU A 103 27.74 -8.07 -33.53
CA LEU A 103 28.71 -8.83 -32.76
C LEU A 103 29.05 -10.11 -33.53
N GLU A 104 30.05 -10.05 -34.40
CA GLU A 104 30.66 -11.24 -34.98
C GLU A 104 31.44 -12.00 -33.89
N ILE A 105 30.73 -12.85 -33.15
CA ILE A 105 31.36 -13.84 -32.29
C ILE A 105 31.92 -14.92 -33.21
N LYS A 106 33.15 -14.73 -33.67
CA LYS A 106 33.89 -15.78 -34.36
C LYS A 106 33.89 -17.00 -33.42
N PRO A 107 33.33 -18.16 -33.82
CA PRO A 107 33.55 -19.38 -33.06
C PRO A 107 35.06 -19.50 -32.92
N ARG A 108 35.57 -19.74 -31.70
CA ARG A 108 36.99 -19.99 -31.52
C ARG A 108 37.32 -21.12 -32.48
N GLY A 109 38.09 -20.81 -33.52
CA GLY A 109 38.46 -21.79 -34.52
C GLY A 109 38.98 -23.01 -33.77
N SER A 110 38.49 -24.19 -34.16
CA SER A 110 39.24 -25.42 -33.98
C SER A 110 40.72 -25.11 -34.13
N ALA A 111 41.53 -25.59 -33.18
CA ALA A 111 42.94 -25.26 -33.00
C ALA A 111 43.64 -24.88 -34.31
N ILE A 112 44.43 -23.80 -34.29
CA ILE A 112 45.01 -23.12 -35.46
C ILE A 112 45.70 -24.07 -36.47
N ASP A 113 46.14 -25.25 -36.01
CA ASP A 113 46.80 -26.28 -36.83
C ASP A 113 45.85 -27.36 -37.42
N ALA A 114 44.53 -27.29 -37.21
CA ALA A 114 43.59 -28.31 -37.66
C ALA A 114 43.46 -28.40 -39.19
N GLU A 115 43.79 -27.33 -39.92
CA GLU A 115 43.79 -27.30 -41.39
C GLU A 115 45.20 -27.44 -42.01
N ASN A 116 46.24 -27.71 -41.20
CA ASN A 116 47.58 -27.94 -41.73
C ASN A 116 47.71 -29.33 -42.35
N VAL A 117 47.44 -29.43 -43.66
CA VAL A 117 47.54 -30.66 -44.47
C VAL A 117 48.96 -31.27 -44.48
N GLU A 118 50.00 -30.50 -44.10
CA GLU A 118 51.39 -30.97 -44.04
C GLU A 118 51.75 -31.74 -42.76
N ASN A 119 50.87 -31.78 -41.74
CA ASN A 119 51.14 -32.52 -40.50
C ASN A 119 51.29 -34.04 -40.73
N ASP A 120 50.58 -34.58 -41.74
CA ASP A 120 50.65 -36.00 -42.13
C ASP A 120 51.95 -36.38 -42.85
N ARG A 121 52.77 -35.40 -43.27
CA ARG A 121 54.03 -35.63 -44.02
C ARG A 121 55.28 -35.52 -43.16
N LEU A 122 55.13 -35.35 -41.85
CA LEU A 122 56.28 -35.26 -40.96
C LEU A 122 57.01 -36.61 -40.89
N PRO A 123 58.35 -36.64 -41.11
CA PRO A 123 59.12 -37.87 -40.97
C PRO A 123 59.07 -38.36 -39.50
N PRO A 124 59.05 -39.67 -39.25
CA PRO A 124 59.18 -40.20 -37.89
C PRO A 124 60.46 -39.64 -37.22
N PRO A 125 60.42 -39.18 -35.95
CA PRO A 125 59.43 -39.41 -34.91
C PRO A 125 58.49 -38.22 -34.62
N LEU A 126 58.33 -37.28 -35.55
CA LEU A 126 57.62 -36.01 -35.31
C LEU A 126 56.09 -36.09 -35.45
N GLN A 127 55.53 -37.28 -35.70
CA GLN A 127 54.08 -37.49 -35.71
C GLN A 127 53.54 -37.62 -34.28
N PRO A 128 52.39 -36.99 -33.95
CA PRO A 128 51.81 -37.05 -32.62
C PRO A 128 51.41 -38.49 -32.28
N GLN A 129 52.02 -39.07 -31.24
CA GLN A 129 51.62 -40.38 -30.72
C GLN A 129 50.44 -40.21 -29.77
N VAL A 130 49.33 -40.87 -30.08
CA VAL A 130 48.25 -41.05 -29.10
C VAL A 130 48.73 -42.05 -28.05
N PHE A 131 49.02 -41.55 -26.84
CA PHE A 131 49.32 -42.42 -25.71
C PHE A 131 48.00 -42.96 -25.17
N ALA A 132 47.68 -44.21 -25.51
CA ALA A 132 46.59 -44.94 -24.86
C ALA A 132 47.13 -45.55 -23.57
N GLY A 133 46.96 -44.83 -22.45
CA GLY A 133 47.21 -45.28 -21.09
C GLY A 133 45.99 -45.01 -20.23
#